data_AF-A0A1N6JXW4-F1
#
_entry.id   AF-A0A1N6JXW4-F1
#
_cell.length_a   1.000
_cell.length_b   1.000
_cell.length_c   1.000
_cell.angle_alpha   90.00
_cell.angle_beta   90.00
_cell.angle_gamma   90.00
#
_symmetry.space_group_name_H-M   'P 1'
#
loop_
_entity.id
_entity.type
_entity.pdbx_description
1 polymer ?
#
loop_
_entity_poly.entity_id
_entity_poly.type
_entity_poly.pdbx_seq_one_letter_code
_entity_poly.pdbx_strand_id
1 'polypeptide(L)'
;MKLKTIAPLAVLLLSTAAWAADGGDACGRLVGASGANQPDGGFRLRSGEPVDFVGGGKTVHGALQVFVDGSVYRAYWQPDGGHELYVLANAAANSTRLISTPPQGQPAGAGQPGTVLAPLNVVSCPAL
;
A
#
# COMPACT_ATOMS: atom_id res chain seq x y z
N MET A 1 -50.40 26.67 -39.89
CA MET A 1 -48.92 26.61 -40.02
C MET A 1 -48.36 25.89 -38.81
N LYS A 2 -47.43 24.94 -39.01
CA LYS A 2 -46.99 23.92 -38.05
C LYS A 2 -46.01 24.50 -37.01
N LEU A 3 -46.25 24.29 -35.71
CA LEU A 3 -45.25 24.51 -34.66
C LEU A 3 -44.27 23.32 -34.61
N LYS A 4 -42.97 23.62 -34.67
CA LYS A 4 -41.88 22.63 -34.56
C LYS A 4 -41.47 22.50 -33.10
N THR A 5 -41.65 21.31 -32.54
CA THR A 5 -41.12 20.89 -31.24
C THR A 5 -39.62 20.63 -31.36
N ILE A 6 -38.80 21.27 -30.53
CA ILE A 6 -37.36 21.01 -30.39
C ILE A 6 -37.16 20.28 -29.07
N ALA A 7 -36.77 19.01 -29.14
CA ALA A 7 -36.43 18.19 -27.97
C ALA A 7 -35.00 18.52 -27.49
N PRO A 8 -34.76 18.78 -26.20
CA PRO A 8 -33.41 18.98 -25.69
C PRO A 8 -32.69 17.63 -25.56
N LEU A 9 -31.53 17.53 -26.20
CA LEU A 9 -30.58 16.43 -26.05
C LEU A 9 -30.15 16.35 -24.57
N ALA A 10 -30.47 15.25 -23.90
CA ALA A 10 -29.91 14.93 -22.59
C ALA A 10 -28.45 14.48 -22.78
N VAL A 11 -27.50 15.34 -22.40
CA VAL A 11 -26.08 14.99 -22.34
C VAL A 11 -25.85 14.18 -21.07
N LEU A 12 -25.73 12.86 -21.21
CA LEU A 12 -25.28 11.96 -20.15
C LEU A 12 -23.78 12.16 -19.94
N LEU A 13 -23.43 12.96 -18.94
CA LEU A 13 -22.07 13.03 -18.40
C LEU A 13 -21.77 11.71 -17.69
N LEU A 14 -21.06 10.80 -18.38
CA LEU A 14 -20.39 9.67 -17.74
C LEU A 14 -19.24 10.23 -16.90
N SER A 15 -19.52 10.51 -15.63
CA SER A 15 -18.49 10.82 -14.64
C SER A 15 -17.67 9.55 -14.38
N THR A 16 -16.60 9.35 -15.15
CA THR A 16 -15.54 8.44 -14.74
C THR A 16 -14.90 9.04 -13.49
N ALA A 17 -15.08 8.36 -12.35
CA ALA A 17 -14.32 8.67 -11.15
C ALA A 17 -12.85 8.34 -11.44
N ALA A 18 -12.11 9.30 -11.98
CA ALA A 18 -10.67 9.28 -11.97
C ALA A 18 -10.24 9.41 -10.51
N TRP A 19 -9.72 8.33 -9.93
CA TRP A 19 -9.09 8.40 -8.63
C TRP A 19 -7.80 9.20 -8.84
N ALA A 20 -7.81 10.44 -8.36
CA ALA A 20 -6.60 11.24 -8.28
C ALA A 20 -5.61 10.47 -7.41
N ALA A 21 -4.49 10.04 -8.00
CA ALA A 21 -3.31 9.65 -7.25
C ALA A 21 -2.77 10.94 -6.61
N ASP A 22 -3.22 11.25 -5.41
CA ASP A 22 -2.64 12.36 -4.64
C ASP A 22 -1.19 12.00 -4.26
N GLY A 23 -0.23 12.71 -4.85
CA GLY A 23 1.18 12.71 -4.47
C GLY A 23 2.12 12.36 -5.61
N GLY A 24 2.57 13.38 -6.36
CA GLY A 24 3.44 13.26 -7.55
C GLY A 24 4.82 12.61 -7.37
N ASP A 25 5.12 12.00 -6.22
CA ASP A 25 6.41 11.36 -5.90
C ASP A 25 6.27 9.92 -5.36
N ALA A 26 5.05 9.38 -5.19
CA ALA A 26 4.82 8.03 -4.66
C ALA A 26 4.46 7.03 -5.78
N CYS A 27 5.12 5.88 -5.79
CA CYS A 27 4.84 4.77 -6.70
C CYS A 27 3.64 3.92 -6.27
N GLY A 28 3.28 3.97 -4.99
CA GLY A 28 2.17 3.22 -4.41
C GLY A 28 2.04 3.46 -2.92
N ARG A 29 1.25 2.62 -2.24
CA ARG A 29 0.99 2.68 -0.80
C ARG A 29 0.99 1.27 -0.21
N LEU A 30 1.52 1.13 1.00
CA LEU A 30 1.29 -0.02 1.86
C LEU A 30 0.08 0.26 2.74
N VAL A 31 -0.93 -0.60 2.67
CA VAL A 31 -2.18 -0.50 3.43
C VAL A 31 -2.46 -1.83 4.11
N GLY A 32 -3.06 -1.81 5.29
CA GLY A 32 -3.50 -3.04 5.95
C GLY A 32 -4.56 -3.73 5.10
N ALA A 33 -4.45 -5.05 4.94
CA ALA A 33 -5.40 -5.83 4.15
C ALA A 33 -6.73 -5.99 4.92
N SER A 34 -7.50 -4.91 5.03
CA SER A 34 -8.87 -4.92 5.54
C SER A 34 -9.79 -4.96 4.32
N GLY A 35 -10.39 -6.13 4.06
CA GLY A 35 -11.07 -6.43 2.79
C GLY A 35 -11.99 -5.33 2.26
N ALA A 36 -11.91 -5.06 0.95
CA ALA A 36 -12.74 -4.25 0.03
C ALA A 36 -13.31 -2.87 0.46
N ASN A 37 -13.49 -2.59 1.75
CA ASN A 37 -14.23 -1.44 2.27
C ASN A 37 -13.36 -0.43 3.02
N GLN A 38 -12.05 -0.66 3.13
CA GLN A 38 -11.15 0.31 3.76
C GLN A 38 -9.76 0.36 3.09
N PRO A 39 -9.69 0.95 1.87
CA PRO A 39 -8.44 1.11 1.10
C PRO A 39 -7.38 2.02 1.77
N ASP A 40 -7.61 2.48 2.99
CA ASP A 40 -6.72 3.35 3.79
C ASP A 40 -6.50 2.82 5.22
N GLY A 41 -6.70 1.51 5.44
CA GLY A 41 -6.47 0.89 6.74
C GLY A 41 -5.00 0.95 7.16
N GLY A 42 -4.74 1.41 8.38
CA GLY A 42 -3.44 1.19 9.03
C GLY A 42 -3.18 -0.30 9.28
N PHE A 43 -1.98 -0.64 9.76
CA PHE A 43 -1.59 -2.02 10.03
C PHE A 43 -0.65 -2.11 11.22
N ARG A 44 -0.55 -3.30 11.83
CA ARG A 44 0.33 -3.53 12.99
C ARG A 44 1.71 -3.97 12.53
N LEU A 45 2.75 -3.34 13.07
CA LEU A 45 4.14 -3.72 12.82
C LEU A 45 4.46 -5.03 13.56
N ARG A 46 4.18 -6.17 12.94
CA ARG A 46 4.47 -7.52 13.46
C ARG A 46 4.57 -8.51 12.32
N SER A 47 5.31 -9.60 12.51
CA SER A 47 5.39 -10.68 11.52
C SER A 47 4.01 -11.31 11.27
N GLY A 48 3.70 -11.59 10.01
CA GLY A 48 2.42 -12.14 9.57
C GLY A 48 1.28 -11.12 9.46
N GLU A 49 1.51 -9.84 9.73
CA GLU A 49 0.48 -8.82 9.50
C GLU A 49 0.17 -8.71 8.00
N PRO A 50 -1.08 -8.89 7.56
CA PRO A 50 -1.49 -8.71 6.18
C PRO A 50 -1.37 -7.24 5.74
N VAL A 51 -0.57 -6.99 4.71
CA VAL A 51 -0.33 -5.64 4.17
C VAL A 51 -0.28 -5.74 2.65
N ASP A 52 -1.13 -4.97 1.99
CA ASP A 52 -1.18 -4.89 0.53
C ASP A 52 -0.35 -3.72 0.03
N PHE A 53 0.35 -3.92 -1.09
CA PHE A 53 0.89 -2.84 -1.90
C PHE A 53 -0.12 -2.43 -2.98
N VAL A 54 -0.57 -1.18 -2.96
CA VAL A 54 -1.51 -0.62 -3.93
C VAL A 54 -0.77 0.44 -4.76
N GLY A 55 -0.59 0.20 -6.05
CA GLY A 55 0.17 1.09 -6.94
C GLY A 55 0.13 0.64 -8.39
N GLY A 56 0.34 1.56 -9.33
CA GLY A 56 0.35 1.24 -10.77
C GLY A 56 -0.92 0.59 -11.31
N GLY A 57 -2.08 0.86 -10.69
CA GLY A 57 -3.37 0.27 -11.08
C GLY A 57 -3.59 -1.17 -10.63
N LYS A 58 -2.73 -1.72 -9.77
CA LYS A 58 -2.87 -3.08 -9.21
C LYS A 58 -2.73 -3.09 -7.68
N THR A 59 -3.21 -4.17 -7.10
CA THR A 59 -2.98 -4.54 -5.70
C THR A 59 -2.13 -5.80 -5.68
N VAL A 60 -1.03 -5.77 -4.94
CA VAL A 60 -0.19 -6.92 -4.66
C VAL A 60 -0.34 -7.28 -3.19
N HIS A 61 -0.88 -8.46 -2.92
CA HIS A 61 -1.05 -8.97 -1.56
C HIS A 61 0.27 -9.39 -0.95
N GLY A 62 0.40 -9.24 0.36
CA GLY A 62 1.59 -9.63 1.08
C GLY A 62 1.43 -9.55 2.58
N ALA A 63 2.53 -9.83 3.26
CA ALA A 63 2.59 -9.76 4.72
C ALA A 63 3.90 -9.15 5.21
N LEU A 64 3.87 -8.60 6.42
CA LEU A 64 5.08 -8.15 7.09
C LEU A 64 5.87 -9.33 7.64
N GLN A 65 7.19 -9.24 7.52
CA GLN A 65 8.16 -10.04 8.25
C GLN A 65 9.00 -9.10 9.09
N VAL A 66 9.05 -9.31 10.40
CA VAL A 66 9.78 -8.46 11.33
C VAL A 66 10.93 -9.23 11.95
N PHE A 67 12.10 -8.62 11.90
CA PHE A 67 13.33 -9.12 12.49
C PHE A 67 13.83 -8.14 13.56
N VAL A 68 14.60 -8.65 14.52
CA VAL A 68 15.20 -7.88 15.59
C VAL A 68 16.72 -8.08 15.56
N ASP A 69 17.44 -6.96 15.63
CA ASP A 69 18.89 -6.88 15.72
C ASP A 69 19.25 -5.95 16.89
N GLY A 70 19.67 -6.54 18.01
CA GLY A 70 19.79 -5.83 19.28
C GLY A 70 18.47 -5.22 19.73
N SER A 71 18.39 -3.89 19.78
CA SER A 71 17.18 -3.14 20.14
C SER A 71 16.39 -2.61 18.93
N VAL A 72 16.81 -2.94 17.71
CA VAL A 72 16.23 -2.40 16.48
C VAL A 72 15.33 -3.44 15.84
N TYR A 73 14.04 -3.11 15.69
CA TYR A 73 13.12 -3.89 14.87
C TYR A 73 13.20 -3.41 13.42
N ARG A 74 13.38 -4.35 12.49
CA ARG A 74 13.40 -4.12 11.05
C ARG A 74 12.22 -4.84 10.43
N ALA A 75 11.38 -4.09 9.74
CA ALA A 75 10.24 -4.64 9.03
C ALA A 75 10.55 -4.79 7.54
N TYR A 76 10.10 -5.91 7.00
CA TYR A 76 10.16 -6.25 5.60
C TYR A 76 8.74 -6.53 5.14
N TRP A 77 8.42 -6.15 3.92
CA TRP A 77 7.20 -6.58 3.24
C TRP A 77 7.56 -7.70 2.25
N GLN A 78 6.74 -8.74 2.24
CA GLN A 78 6.89 -9.90 1.39
C GLN A 78 5.61 -10.07 0.56
N PRO A 79 5.70 -10.04 -0.79
CA PRO A 79 4.57 -10.42 -1.63
C PRO A 79 4.13 -11.87 -1.37
N ASP A 80 2.83 -12.13 -1.42
CA ASP A 80 2.29 -13.48 -1.32
C ASP A 80 2.84 -14.38 -2.43
N GLY A 81 3.29 -15.58 -2.05
CA GLY A 81 3.93 -16.53 -2.96
C GLY A 81 5.36 -16.14 -3.40
N GLY A 82 5.88 -15.00 -2.96
CA GLY A 82 7.25 -14.54 -3.24
C GLY A 82 8.26 -14.93 -2.15
N HIS A 83 9.52 -15.09 -2.53
CA HIS A 83 10.64 -15.28 -1.59
C HIS A 83 11.38 -13.98 -1.26
N GLU A 84 11.10 -12.91 -2.01
CA GLU A 84 11.80 -11.64 -1.91
C GLU A 84 11.26 -10.80 -0.75
N LEU A 85 12.18 -10.25 0.04
CA LEU A 85 11.87 -9.39 1.17
C LEU A 85 12.29 -7.96 0.85
N TYR A 86 11.33 -7.04 0.98
CA TYR A 86 11.55 -5.63 0.78
C TYR A 86 11.59 -4.91 2.11
N VAL A 87 12.77 -4.45 2.55
CA VAL A 87 12.86 -3.68 3.81
C VAL A 87 12.04 -2.39 3.68
N LEU A 88 11.32 -2.02 4.74
CA LEU A 88 10.68 -0.72 4.88
C LEU A 88 11.71 0.30 5.36
N ALA A 89 12.44 0.90 4.42
CA ALA A 89 13.40 1.95 4.72
C ALA A 89 12.70 3.30 4.83
N ASN A 90 12.61 3.84 6.04
CA ASN A 90 11.99 5.14 6.31
C ASN A 90 12.55 6.22 5.36
N ALA A 91 11.65 6.92 4.67
CA ALA A 91 12.00 7.99 3.75
C ALA A 91 11.55 9.38 4.26
N ALA A 92 10.38 9.45 4.88
CA ALA A 92 9.80 10.64 5.50
C ALA A 92 8.64 10.21 6.42
N ALA A 93 7.93 11.18 7.02
CA ALA A 93 6.70 10.90 7.76
C ALA A 93 5.72 10.09 6.90
N ASN A 94 5.26 8.95 7.42
CA ASN A 94 4.35 8.02 6.75
C ASN A 94 4.82 7.61 5.33
N SER A 95 6.14 7.58 5.08
CA SER A 95 6.70 7.28 3.77
C SER A 95 7.89 6.33 3.90
N THR A 96 7.97 5.37 2.99
CA THR A 96 8.98 4.31 2.99
C THR A 96 9.51 4.06 1.58
N ARG A 97 10.73 3.54 1.49
CA ARG A 97 11.26 2.87 0.30
C ARG A 97 11.21 1.38 0.53
N LEU A 98 10.63 0.65 -0.41
CA LEU A 98 10.77 -0.79 -0.53
C LEU A 98 12.09 -1.09 -1.26
N ILE A 99 13.00 -1.78 -0.56
CA ILE A 99 14.33 -2.15 -1.07
C ILE A 99 14.50 -3.65 -0.88
N SER A 100 14.73 -4.38 -1.98
CA SER A 100 15.02 -5.81 -1.92
C SER A 100 16.39 -6.05 -1.28
N THR A 101 16.40 -6.79 -0.17
CA THR A 101 17.62 -7.16 0.54
C THR A 101 17.39 -8.37 1.44
N PRO A 102 18.41 -9.21 1.69
CA PRO A 102 18.32 -10.23 2.72
C PRO A 102 17.90 -9.65 4.08
N PRO A 103 17.17 -10.42 4.90
CA PRO A 103 16.76 -9.97 6.22
C PRO A 103 17.97 -9.86 7.15
N GLN A 104 17.94 -8.87 8.05
CA GLN A 104 18.96 -8.65 9.05
C GLN A 104 18.39 -8.88 10.46
N GLY A 105 19.15 -9.61 11.28
CA GLY A 105 18.75 -9.98 12.63
C GLY A 105 18.06 -11.34 12.71
N GLN A 106 17.42 -11.59 13.84
CA GLN A 106 16.65 -12.82 14.11
C GLN A 106 15.14 -12.53 13.98
N PRO A 107 14.30 -13.53 13.66
CA PRO A 107 12.85 -13.33 13.65
C PRO A 107 12.37 -12.73 14.98
N ALA A 108 11.54 -11.68 14.90
CA ALA A 108 10.96 -11.06 16.08
C ALA A 108 10.01 -12.02 16.80
N GLY A 109 9.88 -11.85 18.12
CA GLY A 109 8.90 -12.59 18.92
C GLY A 109 7.47 -12.37 18.41
N ALA A 110 6.60 -13.34 18.65
CA ALA A 110 5.21 -13.30 18.18
C ALA A 110 4.52 -11.99 18.62
N GLY A 111 3.97 -11.27 17.63
CA GLY A 111 3.26 -10.01 17.86
C GLY A 111 4.12 -8.79 18.17
N GLN A 112 5.46 -8.92 18.22
CA GLN A 112 6.37 -7.79 18.46
C GLN A 112 6.80 -7.11 17.15
N PRO A 113 7.03 -5.77 17.16
CA PRO A 113 6.74 -4.83 18.25
C PRO A 113 5.24 -4.52 18.42
N GLY A 114 4.40 -4.79 17.41
CA GLY A 114 2.94 -4.68 17.49
C GLY A 114 2.37 -3.26 17.41
N THR A 115 3.23 -2.25 17.23
CA THR A 115 2.85 -0.84 17.06
C THR A 115 1.94 -0.67 15.85
N VAL A 116 0.87 0.12 15.99
CA VAL A 116 -0.03 0.44 14.86
C VAL A 116 0.60 1.56 14.03
N LEU A 117 0.71 1.35 12.73
CA LEU A 117 1.14 2.34 11.75
C LEU A 117 -0.04 2.79 10.91
N ALA A 118 -0.03 4.06 10.52
CA ALA A 118 -0.85 4.54 9.42
C ALA A 118 -0.39 3.90 8.09
N PRO A 119 -1.20 3.94 7.03
CA PRO A 119 -0.74 3.60 5.68
C PRO A 119 0.57 4.32 5.35
N LEU A 120 1.47 3.63 4.64
CA LEU A 120 2.75 4.20 4.24
C LEU A 120 2.77 4.47 2.75
N ASN A 121 3.13 5.68 2.35
CA ASN A 121 3.46 5.99 0.97
C ASN A 121 4.75 5.28 0.58
N VAL A 122 4.78 4.66 -0.60
CA VAL A 122 5.96 4.01 -1.14
C VAL A 122 6.56 4.90 -2.21
N VAL A 123 7.74 5.45 -1.94
CA VAL A 123 8.44 6.39 -2.84
C VAL A 123 9.53 5.70 -3.68
N SER A 124 9.57 4.37 -3.67
CA SER A 124 10.32 3.55 -4.63
C SER A 124 9.34 2.73 -5.48
N CYS A 125 9.72 2.43 -6.72
CA CYS A 125 8.91 1.66 -7.66
C CYS A 125 9.50 0.24 -7.77
N PRO A 126 9.23 -0.68 -6.83
CA PRO A 126 9.68 -2.06 -6.95
C PRO A 126 9.02 -2.74 -8.15
N ALA A 127 9.77 -3.64 -8.81
CA ALA A 127 9.28 -4.44 -9.92
C ALA A 127 8.48 -5.65 -9.39
N LEU A 128 7.24 -5.38 -8.96
CA LEU A 128 6.27 -6.35 -8.45
C LEU A 128 5.33 -6.84 -9.55
#